data_AF-A0A1X7SQ72-F1
#
_entry.id   AF-A0A1X7SQ72-F1
#
_cell.length_a   1.000
_cell.length_b   1.000
_cell.length_c   1.000
_cell.angle_alpha   90.00
_cell.angle_beta   90.00
_cell.angle_gamma   90.00
#
_symmetry.space_group_name_H-M   'P 1'
#
loop_
_entity.id
_entity.type
_entity.pdbx_description
1 polymer ?
#
loop_
_entity_poly.entity_id
_entity_poly.type
_entity_poly.pdbx_seq_one_letter_code
_entity_poly.pdbx_strand_id
1 'polypeptide(L)'
;MELCLFLQWLFLSSIALSLGNGEVFYVHPNDDPSQCPNDTTNCHGINEYADGIANDSMIDSIYYFLPGVHNLNRSINIEWGSNLTFQGKGMMREGPHTTVMESPVVIQCISYVTVTFGNCNNLLLSNLTIKNCGYNVAGSENGYPGLVINASSANLSYMSLQESRWIALWFIDVSDVT
;
A
#
# COMPACT_ATOMS: atom_id res chain seq x y z
N MET A 1 9.47 15.51 32.74
CA MET A 1 10.13 15.28 31.43
C MET A 1 10.02 13.82 30.99
N GLU A 2 10.01 12.85 31.90
CA GLU A 2 9.82 11.43 31.55
C GLU A 2 8.39 11.03 31.16
N LEU A 3 7.36 11.69 31.71
CA LEU A 3 5.96 11.37 31.41
C LEU A 3 5.55 11.66 29.94
N CYS A 4 6.12 12.70 29.32
CA CYS A 4 5.84 13.03 27.93
C CYS A 4 6.48 12.04 26.95
N LEU A 5 7.66 11.51 27.28
CA LEU A 5 8.32 10.46 26.49
C LEU A 5 7.55 9.14 26.55
N PHE A 6 6.97 8.80 27.71
CA PHE A 6 6.15 7.61 27.88
C PHE A 6 4.81 7.69 27.11
N LEU A 7 4.19 8.87 27.09
CA LEU A 7 2.99 9.12 26.29
C LEU A 7 3.28 9.09 24.79
N GLN A 8 4.41 9.63 24.33
CA GLN A 8 4.84 9.51 22.93
C GLN A 8 5.08 8.05 22.51
N TRP A 9 5.57 7.20 23.42
CA TRP A 9 5.71 5.76 23.17
C TRP A 9 4.35 5.03 23.04
N LEU A 10 3.35 5.38 23.86
CA LEU A 10 2.00 4.81 23.78
C LEU A 10 1.23 5.25 22.52
N PHE A 11 1.51 6.44 21.99
CA PHE A 11 0.94 6.92 20.72
C PHE A 11 1.63 6.33 19.49
N LEU A 12 2.89 5.89 19.60
CA LEU A 12 3.58 5.18 18.51
C LEU A 12 3.20 3.70 18.43
N SER A 13 2.76 3.08 19.54
CA SER A 13 2.32 1.68 19.55
C SER A 13 0.88 1.46 19.08
N SER A 14 0.13 2.53 18.80
CA SER A 14 -1.28 2.46 18.41
C SER A 14 -1.52 2.48 16.89
N ILE A 15 -0.46 2.44 16.08
CA ILE A 15 -0.57 2.54 14.62
C ILE A 15 -0.61 1.13 14.01
N ALA A 16 -1.79 0.81 13.47
CA ALA A 16 -2.16 -0.40 12.73
C ALA A 16 -2.26 -1.69 13.56
N LEU A 17 -3.37 -1.84 14.29
CA LEU A 17 -3.93 -3.17 14.54
C LEU A 17 -4.21 -3.80 13.16
N SER A 18 -3.46 -4.84 12.77
CA SER A 18 -3.80 -5.59 11.56
C SER A 18 -5.23 -6.10 11.70
N LEU A 19 -6.02 -5.95 10.65
CA LEU A 19 -7.45 -6.23 10.71
C LEU A 19 -7.79 -7.73 10.81
N GLY A 20 -6.81 -8.64 10.79
CA GLY A 20 -7.02 -10.08 10.92
C GLY A 20 -5.85 -10.88 11.47
N ASN A 21 -6.12 -12.12 11.89
CA ASN A 21 -5.15 -13.21 12.12
C ASN A 21 -4.77 -13.89 10.78
N GLY A 22 -4.60 -13.07 9.74
CA GLY A 22 -4.52 -13.47 8.36
C GLY A 22 -3.20 -14.10 7.94
N GLU A 23 -3.17 -14.67 6.74
CA GLU A 23 -1.91 -15.11 6.14
C GLU A 23 -0.99 -13.90 5.91
N VAL A 24 0.27 -14.05 6.32
CA VAL A 24 1.27 -12.98 6.25
C VAL A 24 2.15 -13.19 5.04
N PHE A 25 2.23 -12.15 4.23
CA PHE A 25 3.05 -12.05 3.03
C PHE A 25 4.06 -10.91 3.22
N TYR A 26 5.28 -11.11 2.74
CA TYR A 26 6.31 -10.08 2.73
C TYR A 26 6.62 -9.70 1.29
N VAL A 27 6.68 -8.40 1.02
CA VAL A 27 7.05 -7.88 -0.30
C VAL A 27 8.46 -7.31 -0.17
N HIS A 28 9.43 -7.92 -0.84
CA HIS A 28 10.82 -7.43 -0.82
C HIS A 28 11.05 -6.40 -1.93
N PRO A 29 11.93 -5.40 -1.71
CA PRO A 29 12.28 -4.43 -2.75
C PRO A 29 13.05 -5.11 -3.89
N ASN A 30 13.12 -4.45 -5.04
CA ASN A 30 13.80 -5.02 -6.22
C ASN A 30 15.30 -5.26 -5.98
N ASP A 31 15.96 -4.35 -5.30
CA ASP A 31 17.43 -4.35 -5.17
C ASP A 31 17.93 -5.18 -3.98
N ASP A 32 17.03 -5.64 -3.09
CA ASP A 32 17.42 -6.35 -1.88
C ASP A 32 16.40 -7.43 -1.43
N PRO A 33 16.34 -8.57 -2.13
CA PRO A 33 15.55 -9.73 -1.70
C PRO A 33 16.02 -10.34 -0.37
N SER A 34 17.22 -10.00 0.11
CA SER A 34 17.79 -10.57 1.34
C SER A 34 17.10 -10.09 2.61
N GLN A 35 16.25 -9.05 2.51
CA GLN A 35 15.44 -8.56 3.63
C GLN A 35 14.31 -9.50 4.02
N CYS A 36 14.00 -10.50 3.19
CA CYS A 36 12.99 -11.51 3.52
C CYS A 36 13.32 -12.18 4.86
N PRO A 37 12.34 -12.33 5.78
CA PRO A 37 12.56 -13.07 7.00
C PRO A 37 12.97 -14.52 6.73
N ASN A 38 13.88 -15.04 7.54
CA ASN A 38 14.29 -16.44 7.45
C ASN A 38 13.07 -17.36 7.57
N ASP A 39 13.12 -18.49 6.86
CA ASP A 39 12.10 -19.55 6.87
C ASP A 39 10.69 -19.13 6.39
N THR A 40 10.57 -17.98 5.71
CA THR A 40 9.29 -17.55 5.11
C THR A 40 9.23 -17.90 3.63
N THR A 41 8.22 -18.69 3.24
CA THR A 41 7.96 -19.02 1.83
C THR A 41 7.24 -17.91 1.08
N ASN A 42 6.45 -17.11 1.80
CA ASN A 42 5.63 -16.03 1.26
C ASN A 42 6.40 -14.70 1.26
N CYS A 43 7.56 -14.67 0.61
CA CYS A 43 8.32 -13.46 0.42
C CYS A 43 8.75 -13.31 -1.03
N HIS A 44 8.12 -12.38 -1.75
CA HIS A 44 8.33 -12.19 -3.18
C HIS A 44 8.39 -10.71 -3.56
N GLY A 45 8.79 -10.44 -4.80
CA GLY A 45 8.69 -9.10 -5.37
C GLY A 45 7.25 -8.70 -5.61
N ILE A 46 7.03 -7.40 -5.78
CA ILE A 46 5.67 -6.84 -5.96
C ILE A 46 4.97 -7.36 -7.22
N ASN A 47 5.72 -7.71 -8.28
CA ASN A 47 5.13 -8.11 -9.56
C ASN A 47 4.68 -9.58 -9.54
N GLU A 48 5.36 -10.45 -8.79
CA GLU A 48 4.95 -11.83 -8.55
C GLU A 48 3.60 -11.87 -7.83
N TYR A 49 3.42 -10.99 -6.86
CA TYR A 49 2.14 -10.75 -6.21
C TYR A 49 1.12 -10.17 -7.19
N ALA A 50 1.46 -9.15 -7.99
CA ALA A 50 0.53 -8.61 -8.99
C ALA A 50 0.01 -9.67 -9.99
N ASP A 51 0.85 -10.63 -10.40
CA ASP A 51 0.50 -11.69 -11.35
C ASP A 51 -0.41 -12.77 -10.77
N GLY A 52 -0.28 -13.09 -9.47
CA GLY A 52 -1.07 -14.13 -8.79
C GLY A 52 -2.28 -13.62 -8.02
N ILE A 53 -2.21 -12.39 -7.49
CA ILE A 53 -3.26 -11.79 -6.65
C ILE A 53 -4.46 -11.32 -7.49
N ALA A 54 -4.23 -10.91 -8.74
CA ALA A 54 -5.21 -10.15 -9.51
C ALA A 54 -6.46 -10.92 -9.99
N ASN A 55 -6.69 -12.16 -9.53
CA ASN A 55 -7.78 -13.01 -10.02
C ASN A 55 -8.61 -13.71 -8.93
N ASP A 56 -8.18 -13.71 -7.67
CA ASP A 56 -8.83 -14.46 -6.59
C ASP A 56 -9.35 -13.56 -5.47
N SER A 57 -10.47 -13.97 -4.85
CA SER A 57 -11.00 -13.35 -3.64
C SER A 57 -9.99 -13.43 -2.51
N MET A 58 -9.39 -12.31 -2.13
CA MET A 58 -8.44 -12.24 -1.02
C MET A 58 -9.16 -12.02 0.31
N ILE A 59 -8.98 -12.91 1.29
CA ILE A 59 -9.62 -12.79 2.60
C ILE A 59 -8.56 -12.90 3.68
N ASP A 60 -8.64 -12.04 4.70
CA ASP A 60 -7.77 -12.07 5.88
C ASP A 60 -6.30 -12.19 5.49
N SER A 61 -5.76 -11.18 4.79
CA SER A 61 -4.39 -11.22 4.27
C SER A 61 -3.63 -9.95 4.64
N ILE A 62 -2.37 -10.13 5.05
CA ILE A 62 -1.49 -9.04 5.48
C ILE A 62 -0.23 -9.02 4.60
N TYR A 63 -0.03 -7.92 3.90
CA TYR A 63 1.12 -7.64 3.07
C TYR A 63 2.04 -6.65 3.76
N TYR A 64 3.21 -7.13 4.21
CA TYR A 64 4.27 -6.29 4.75
C TYR A 64 5.28 -5.95 3.67
N PHE A 65 5.27 -4.69 3.23
CA PHE A 65 6.28 -4.20 2.31
C PHE A 65 7.55 -3.86 3.08
N LEU A 66 8.66 -4.45 2.67
CA LEU A 66 9.97 -4.22 3.28
C LEU A 66 10.60 -2.92 2.75
N PRO A 67 11.43 -2.22 3.55
CA PRO A 67 12.04 -0.95 3.16
C PRO A 67 12.81 -1.00 1.83
N GLY A 68 12.55 -0.03 0.96
CA GLY A 68 13.18 0.08 -0.35
C GLY A 68 12.21 0.46 -1.47
N VAL A 69 12.70 0.37 -2.70
CA VAL A 69 11.94 0.68 -3.92
C VAL A 69 11.38 -0.60 -4.52
N HIS A 70 10.08 -0.57 -4.79
CA HIS A 70 9.28 -1.65 -5.40
C HIS A 70 8.79 -1.18 -6.77
N ASN A 71 9.51 -1.58 -7.82
CA ASN A 71 9.21 -1.25 -9.20
C ASN A 71 8.02 -2.07 -9.70
N LEU A 72 6.86 -1.43 -9.73
CA LEU A 72 5.62 -2.00 -10.23
C LEU A 72 5.53 -1.82 -11.75
N ASN A 73 5.51 -2.93 -12.48
CA ASN A 73 5.41 -2.93 -13.94
C ASN A 73 4.09 -3.52 -14.47
N ARG A 74 3.26 -4.05 -13.57
CA ARG A 74 1.91 -4.57 -13.83
C ARG A 74 0.89 -3.99 -12.87
N SER A 75 -0.35 -3.85 -13.31
CA SER A 75 -1.43 -3.39 -12.44
C SER A 75 -1.75 -4.43 -11.37
N ILE A 76 -2.05 -3.96 -10.16
CA ILE A 76 -2.62 -4.78 -9.09
C ILE A 76 -4.12 -4.56 -9.14
N ASN A 77 -4.92 -5.61 -9.33
CA ASN A 77 -6.38 -5.50 -9.35
C ASN A 77 -6.97 -6.54 -8.39
N ILE A 78 -7.31 -6.12 -7.17
CA ILE A 78 -7.93 -6.99 -6.18
C ILE A 78 -9.43 -6.76 -6.22
N GLU A 79 -10.19 -7.80 -6.54
CA GLU A 79 -11.66 -7.76 -6.56
C GLU A 79 -12.22 -8.61 -5.40
N TRP A 80 -13.28 -8.13 -4.76
CA TRP A 80 -14.01 -8.85 -3.71
C TRP A 80 -13.15 -9.24 -2.49
N GLY A 81 -12.18 -8.40 -2.14
CA GLY A 81 -11.30 -8.62 -0.99
C GLY A 81 -11.97 -8.33 0.36
N SER A 82 -11.53 -8.97 1.45
CA SER A 82 -12.02 -8.69 2.81
C SER A 82 -10.91 -8.74 3.85
N ASN A 83 -10.88 -7.77 4.78
CA ASN A 83 -9.89 -7.66 5.86
C ASN A 83 -8.45 -7.66 5.33
N LEU A 84 -8.17 -6.76 4.39
CA LEU A 84 -6.88 -6.67 3.73
C LEU A 84 -6.01 -5.61 4.37
N THR A 85 -4.76 -5.95 4.65
CA THR A 85 -3.76 -5.02 5.18
C THR A 85 -2.58 -4.94 4.25
N PHE A 86 -2.24 -3.73 3.79
CA PHE A 86 -1.02 -3.42 3.05
C PHE A 86 -0.25 -2.40 3.87
N GLN A 87 0.85 -2.82 4.49
CA GLN A 87 1.60 -2.01 5.43
C GLN A 87 3.08 -1.96 5.06
N GLY A 88 3.62 -0.75 4.89
CA GLY A 88 5.06 -0.55 4.82
C GLY A 88 5.72 -0.71 6.19
N LYS A 89 6.82 -1.45 6.22
CA LYS A 89 7.69 -1.59 7.39
C LYS A 89 8.71 -0.46 7.44
N GLY A 90 9.12 -0.14 8.66
CA GLY A 90 10.11 0.90 8.95
C GLY A 90 9.46 2.18 9.48
N MET A 91 10.31 3.06 9.99
CA MET A 91 9.87 4.34 10.55
C MET A 91 9.72 5.36 9.42
N MET A 92 8.59 6.07 9.41
CA MET A 92 8.40 7.25 8.56
C MET A 92 9.55 8.23 8.80
N ARG A 93 10.09 8.82 7.72
CA ARG A 93 11.19 9.78 7.78
C ARG A 93 10.74 11.12 7.24
N GLU A 94 11.43 12.20 7.62
CA GLU A 94 11.21 13.49 6.98
C GLU A 94 11.60 13.39 5.50
N GLY A 95 10.70 13.83 4.64
CA GLY A 95 10.89 13.91 3.20
C GLY A 95 11.72 15.13 2.80
N PRO A 96 11.89 15.36 1.48
CA PRO A 96 12.67 16.49 0.96
C PRO A 96 12.09 17.86 1.34
N HIS A 97 10.82 17.90 1.75
CA HIS A 97 10.17 19.07 2.32
C HIS A 97 9.85 18.80 3.80
N THR A 98 10.15 19.77 4.67
CA THR A 98 10.00 19.68 6.14
C THR A 98 8.57 19.39 6.61
N THR A 99 7.59 19.49 5.72
CA THR A 99 6.18 19.22 6.00
C THR A 99 5.70 17.86 5.49
N VAL A 100 6.57 17.09 4.83
CA VAL A 100 6.22 15.81 4.21
C VAL A 100 6.94 14.70 4.95
N MET A 101 6.20 13.69 5.40
CA MET A 101 6.78 12.44 5.86
C MET A 101 6.82 11.47 4.67
N GLU A 102 7.95 10.81 4.47
CA GLU A 102 8.12 9.76 3.47
C GLU A 102 8.20 8.39 4.13
N SER A 103 7.51 7.45 3.53
CA SER A 103 7.68 6.06 3.90
C SER A 103 9.03 5.56 3.40
N PRO A 104 9.77 4.76 4.19
CA PRO A 104 10.93 4.03 3.68
C PRO A 104 10.55 2.98 2.62
N VAL A 105 9.26 2.73 2.40
CA VAL A 105 8.72 1.89 1.34
C VAL A 105 8.14 2.76 0.22
N VAL A 106 8.72 2.60 -0.97
CA VAL A 106 8.28 3.31 -2.18
C VAL A 106 7.83 2.30 -3.23
N ILE A 107 6.55 2.33 -3.60
CA ILE A 107 6.02 1.65 -4.78
C ILE A 107 6.17 2.60 -5.96
N GLN A 108 7.08 2.27 -6.87
CA GLN A 108 7.42 3.06 -8.04
C GLN A 108 6.85 2.42 -9.29
N CYS A 109 5.88 3.08 -9.92
CA CYS A 109 5.36 2.61 -11.20
C CYS A 109 6.38 2.91 -12.32
N ILE A 110 6.82 1.85 -13.00
CA ILE A 110 7.75 1.92 -14.13
C ILE A 110 7.08 1.67 -15.49
N SER A 111 5.79 1.29 -15.46
CA SER A 111 4.91 1.11 -16.63
C SER A 111 3.61 1.90 -16.44
N TYR A 112 2.72 1.86 -17.44
CA TYR A 112 1.34 2.38 -17.32
C TYR A 112 0.51 1.41 -16.48
N VAL A 113 0.48 1.63 -15.17
CA VAL A 113 -0.16 0.71 -14.21
C VAL A 113 -1.03 1.47 -13.21
N THR A 114 -1.99 0.73 -12.68
CA THR A 114 -2.93 1.17 -11.66
C THR A 114 -2.97 0.14 -10.54
N VAL A 115 -3.19 0.61 -9.31
CA VAL A 115 -3.50 -0.23 -8.16
C VAL A 115 -4.98 -0.08 -7.86
N THR A 116 -5.75 -1.16 -7.99
CA THR A 116 -7.20 -1.18 -7.84
C THR A 116 -7.61 -2.12 -6.72
N PHE A 117 -8.42 -1.62 -5.80
CA PHE A 117 -9.18 -2.40 -4.83
C PHE A 117 -10.66 -2.27 -5.18
N GLY A 118 -11.23 -3.27 -5.83
CA GLY A 118 -12.62 -3.33 -6.28
C GLY A 118 -13.49 -4.15 -5.34
N ASN A 119 -14.66 -3.62 -4.98
CA ASN A 119 -15.66 -4.28 -4.13
C ASN A 119 -15.08 -4.90 -2.83
N CYS A 120 -14.09 -4.24 -2.24
CA CYS A 120 -13.41 -4.74 -1.05
C CYS A 120 -14.18 -4.39 0.25
N ASN A 121 -13.87 -5.07 1.35
CA ASN A 121 -14.35 -4.72 2.68
C ASN A 121 -13.18 -4.66 3.65
N ASN A 122 -13.16 -3.61 4.49
CA ASN A 122 -12.18 -3.47 5.56
C ASN A 122 -10.73 -3.50 5.04
N LEU A 123 -10.38 -2.48 4.25
CA LEU A 123 -9.06 -2.28 3.66
C LEU A 123 -8.21 -1.37 4.55
N LEU A 124 -6.96 -1.75 4.85
CA LEU A 124 -5.98 -0.89 5.51
C LEU A 124 -4.78 -0.71 4.60
N LEU A 125 -4.50 0.53 4.21
CA LEU A 125 -3.25 0.92 3.55
C LEU A 125 -2.47 1.83 4.50
N SER A 126 -1.25 1.46 4.87
CA SER A 126 -0.45 2.28 5.78
C SER A 126 1.03 2.32 5.50
N ASN A 127 1.66 3.47 5.78
CA ASN A 127 3.09 3.70 5.64
C ASN A 127 3.61 3.34 4.22
N LEU A 128 2.92 3.77 3.16
CA LEU A 128 3.36 3.52 1.78
C LEU A 128 3.50 4.84 1.02
N THR A 129 4.54 4.94 0.19
CA THR A 129 4.63 5.98 -0.83
C THR A 129 4.38 5.35 -2.19
N ILE A 130 3.45 5.89 -2.98
CA ILE A 130 3.15 5.45 -4.34
C ILE A 130 3.57 6.57 -5.30
N LYS A 131 4.46 6.26 -6.25
CA LYS A 131 5.04 7.23 -7.18
C LYS A 131 4.80 6.86 -8.64
N ASN A 132 4.55 7.87 -9.47
CA ASN A 132 4.54 7.76 -10.94
C ASN A 132 3.47 6.80 -11.51
N CYS A 133 2.43 6.52 -10.72
CA CYS A 133 1.34 5.62 -11.08
C CYS A 133 0.18 6.36 -11.73
N GLY A 134 -0.65 5.60 -12.44
CA GLY A 134 -1.77 6.13 -13.22
C GLY A 134 -1.30 6.64 -14.58
N TYR A 135 -2.24 6.79 -15.51
CA TYR A 135 -2.01 7.31 -16.85
C TYR A 135 -3.32 7.75 -17.49
N ASN A 136 -3.25 8.75 -18.36
CA ASN A 136 -4.39 9.18 -19.16
C ASN A 136 -4.48 8.35 -20.44
N VAL A 137 -5.70 8.04 -20.88
CA VAL A 137 -5.99 7.44 -22.19
C VAL A 137 -6.96 8.34 -22.92
N ALA A 138 -6.60 8.73 -24.15
CA ALA A 138 -7.43 9.59 -24.98
C ALA A 138 -8.84 8.98 -25.15
N GLY A 139 -9.87 9.75 -24.81
CA GLY A 139 -11.27 9.32 -24.86
C GLY A 139 -11.80 8.66 -23.58
N SER A 140 -10.98 8.51 -22.53
CA SER A 140 -11.44 8.12 -21.19
C SER A 140 -11.69 9.37 -20.35
N GLU A 141 -12.92 9.54 -19.83
CA GLU A 141 -13.26 10.67 -18.95
C GLU A 141 -12.43 10.66 -17.66
N ASN A 142 -12.12 9.47 -17.14
CA ASN A 142 -11.44 9.31 -15.85
C ASN A 142 -10.01 8.76 -15.99
N GLY A 143 -9.55 8.44 -17.20
CA GLY A 143 -8.25 7.81 -17.42
C GLY A 143 -8.08 6.53 -16.58
N TYR A 144 -6.86 6.27 -16.16
CA TYR A 144 -6.50 5.23 -15.20
C TYR A 144 -5.80 5.89 -14.01
N PRO A 145 -6.43 6.00 -12.84
CA PRO A 145 -5.78 6.59 -11.67
C PRO A 145 -4.58 5.77 -11.18
N GLY A 146 -3.76 6.36 -10.31
CA GLY A 146 -2.68 5.65 -9.64
C GLY A 146 -3.18 4.62 -8.65
N LEU A 147 -4.10 5.04 -7.77
CA LEU A 147 -4.75 4.21 -6.77
C LEU A 147 -6.28 4.38 -6.87
N VAL A 148 -7.00 3.27 -6.99
CA VAL A 148 -8.46 3.20 -7.02
C VAL A 148 -8.95 2.40 -5.82
N ILE A 149 -9.87 2.97 -5.05
CA ILE A 149 -10.47 2.34 -3.88
C ILE A 149 -11.99 2.33 -4.04
N ASN A 150 -12.53 1.13 -4.16
CA ASN A 150 -13.93 0.79 -4.06
C ASN A 150 -14.06 -0.27 -2.95
N ALA A 151 -14.36 0.21 -1.74
CA ALA A 151 -14.43 -0.64 -0.56
C ALA A 151 -15.50 -0.14 0.42
N SER A 152 -16.17 -1.02 1.15
CA SER A 152 -17.14 -0.59 2.19
C SER A 152 -16.47 0.13 3.37
N SER A 153 -15.22 -0.19 3.67
CA SER A 153 -14.43 0.52 4.69
C SER A 153 -12.97 0.53 4.28
N ALA A 154 -12.33 1.69 4.35
CA ALA A 154 -10.91 1.86 4.09
C ALA A 154 -10.25 2.76 5.15
N ASN A 155 -9.09 2.35 5.67
CA ASN A 155 -8.24 3.17 6.52
C ASN A 155 -6.93 3.47 5.78
N LEU A 156 -6.64 4.76 5.59
CA LEU A 156 -5.46 5.24 4.89
C LEU A 156 -4.60 6.06 5.84
N SER A 157 -3.53 5.47 6.37
CA SER A 157 -2.67 6.15 7.35
C SER A 157 -1.23 6.30 6.84
N TYR A 158 -0.68 7.51 6.96
CA TYR A 158 0.71 7.79 6.54
C TYR A 158 1.01 7.41 5.07
N MET A 159 0.03 7.63 4.20
CA MET A 159 0.15 7.42 2.75
C MET A 159 0.72 8.67 2.08
N SER A 160 1.61 8.47 1.10
CA SER A 160 2.10 9.55 0.23
C SER A 160 1.89 9.16 -1.23
N LEU A 161 1.15 9.99 -1.99
CA LEU A 161 0.93 9.79 -3.42
C LEU A 161 1.66 10.91 -4.17
N GLN A 162 2.68 10.56 -4.95
CA GLN A 162 3.56 11.54 -5.58
C GLN A 162 3.69 11.29 -7.08
N GLU A 163 3.98 12.35 -7.83
CA GLU A 163 4.35 12.27 -9.26
C GLU A 163 3.32 11.50 -10.12
N SER A 164 2.05 11.44 -9.74
CA SER A 164 1.05 10.71 -10.51
C SER A 164 0.93 11.29 -11.93
N ARG A 165 0.85 10.41 -12.93
CA ARG A 165 0.71 10.84 -14.33
C ARG A 165 -0.73 11.20 -14.71
N TRP A 166 -1.68 11.02 -13.79
CA TRP A 166 -3.07 11.39 -13.95
C TRP A 166 -3.72 11.64 -12.56
N ILE A 167 -4.89 11.05 -12.30
CA ILE A 167 -5.53 11.08 -10.98
C ILE A 167 -4.72 10.22 -10.01
N ALA A 168 -4.24 10.80 -8.91
CA ALA A 168 -3.45 10.07 -7.93
C ALA A 168 -4.29 9.05 -7.13
N LEU A 169 -5.50 9.45 -6.71
CA LEU A 169 -6.42 8.66 -5.91
C LEU A 169 -7.86 8.83 -6.39
N TRP A 170 -8.58 7.73 -6.58
CA TRP A 170 -10.00 7.75 -6.94
C TRP A 170 -10.82 6.84 -6.02
N PHE A 171 -11.81 7.43 -5.36
CA PHE A 171 -12.86 6.71 -4.63
C PHE A 171 -14.10 6.54 -5.50
N ILE A 172 -14.67 5.33 -5.53
CA ILE A 172 -15.91 5.04 -6.29
C ILE A 172 -17.09 4.94 -5.34
N ASP A 173 -17.26 3.80 -4.66
CA ASP A 173 -18.38 3.56 -3.75
C ASP A 173 -17.87 3.22 -2.35
N VAL A 174 -17.22 4.20 -1.71
CA VAL A 174 -16.66 4.01 -0.36
C VAL A 174 -17.62 4.52 0.72
N SER A 175 -18.07 3.63 1.61
CA SER A 175 -18.99 3.99 2.69
C SER A 175 -18.32 4.56 3.94
N ASP A 176 -17.05 4.23 4.19
CA ASP A 176 -16.29 4.78 5.33
C ASP A 176 -14.80 4.90 4.98
N VAL A 177 -14.22 6.10 5.15
CA VAL A 177 -12.79 6.38 4.98
C VAL A 177 -12.26 7.09 6.22
N THR A 178 -11.20 6.54 6.81
CA THR A 178 -10.49 7.12 7.96
C THR A 178 -9.01 7.31 7.72
#